data_AF-A0A3D4E8F7-F1
#
_entry.id   AF-A0A3D4E8F7-F1
#
_cell.length_a   1.000
_cell.length_b   1.000
_cell.length_c   1.000
_cell.angle_alpha   90.00
_cell.angle_beta   90.00
_cell.angle_gamma   90.00
#
_symmetry.space_group_name_H-M   'P 1'
#
loop_
_entity.id
_entity.type
_entity.pdbx_description
1 polymer ?
#
loop_
_entity_poly.entity_id
_entity_poly.type
_entity_poly.pdbx_seq_one_letter_code
_entity_poly.pdbx_strand_id
1 'polypeptide(L)' 'TGGSPEAIDSETGAVVEQGNVRQLKDAVIQICQADGDSYRQKCRARAVSLFDKRDRYQDYLRLYDNILSGK' A
#
# COMPACT_ATOMS: atom_id res chain seq x y z
N THR A 1 -10.80 4.93 6.03
CA THR A 1 -11.31 4.43 4.73
C THR A 1 -11.00 5.51 3.70
N GLY A 2 -10.30 5.29 2.61
CA GLY A 2 -10.05 4.04 1.90
C GLY A 2 -8.81 4.16 1.01
N GLY A 3 -7.64 4.25 1.63
CA GLY A 3 -6.38 3.95 0.94
C GLY A 3 -5.59 2.82 1.59
N SER A 4 -5.92 2.44 2.83
CA SER A 4 -5.17 1.40 3.56
C SER A 4 -5.31 0.02 2.92
N PRO A 5 -6.51 -0.49 2.57
CA PRO A 5 -6.64 -1.78 1.88
C PRO A 5 -5.87 -1.87 0.56
N GLU A 6 -5.69 -0.74 -0.13
CA GLU A 6 -4.97 -0.65 -1.40
C GLU A 6 -3.45 -0.46 -1.19
N ALA A 7 -3.07 0.34 -0.19
CA ALA A 7 -1.68 0.73 0.05
C ALA A 7 -0.83 -0.38 0.69
N ILE A 8 -1.42 -1.16 1.60
CA ILE A 8 -0.69 -2.20 2.35
C ILE A 8 -1.24 -3.59 2.05
N ASP A 9 -0.42 -4.60 2.33
CA ASP A 9 -0.75 -6.02 2.31
C ASP A 9 -0.26 -6.70 3.61
N SER A 10 -0.43 -8.02 3.72
CA SER A 10 0.00 -8.80 4.88
C SER A 10 1.50 -8.79 5.14
N GLU A 11 2.32 -8.38 4.16
CA GLU A 11 3.78 -8.32 4.28
C GLU A 11 4.28 -6.93 4.70
N THR A 12 3.42 -5.91 4.59
CA THR A 12 3.78 -4.51 4.77
C THR A 12 2.97 -3.81 5.85
N GLY A 13 1.89 -4.43 6.34
CA GLY A 13 1.10 -3.93 7.44
C GLY A 13 -0.09 -4.82 7.80
N ALA A 14 -1.05 -4.25 8.51
CA ALA A 14 -2.30 -4.89 8.86
C ALA A 14 -3.45 -3.89 8.77
N VAL A 15 -4.59 -4.31 8.23
CA VAL A 15 -5.84 -3.56 8.26
C VAL A 15 -6.66 -4.07 9.44
N VAL A 16 -7.12 -3.16 10.29
CA VAL A 16 -7.94 -3.49 11.47
C VAL A 16 -9.30 -2.80 11.38
N GLU A 17 -10.31 -3.42 11.99
CA GLU A 17 -11.66 -2.86 11.99
C GLU A 17 -11.72 -1.54 12.76
N GLN A 18 -12.45 -0.56 12.23
CA GLN A 18 -12.53 0.76 12.84
C GLN A 18 -13.16 0.66 14.24
N GLY A 19 -12.50 1.28 15.23
CA GLY A 19 -12.94 1.23 16.63
C GLY A 19 -12.53 -0.04 17.38
N ASN A 20 -11.95 -1.04 16.71
CA ASN A 20 -11.45 -2.23 17.38
C ASN A 20 -10.05 -2.03 17.96
N VAL A 21 -10.00 -1.44 19.16
CA VAL A 21 -8.74 -1.14 19.88
C VAL A 21 -7.94 -2.42 20.20
N ARG A 22 -8.61 -3.55 20.44
CA ARG A 22 -7.93 -4.81 20.75
C ARG A 22 -7.15 -5.32 19.54
N GLN A 23 -7.80 -5.39 18.37
CA GLN A 23 -7.13 -5.76 17.12
C GLN A 23 -5.98 -4.82 16.77
N LEU A 24 -6.16 -3.50 16.97
CA LEU A 24 -5.09 -2.54 16.74
C LEU A 24 -3.87 -2.83 17.63
N LYS A 25 -4.08 -3.04 18.93
CA LYS A 25 -3.01 -3.37 19.88
C LYS A 25 -2.31 -4.68 19.50
N ASP A 26 -3.07 -5.71 19.15
CA ASP A 26 -2.50 -7.01 18.75
C ASP A 26 -1.68 -6.90 17.46
N ALA A 27 -2.15 -6.14 16.46
CA ALA A 27 -1.41 -5.88 15.22
C ALA A 27 -0.11 -5.11 15.45
N VAL A 28 -0.12 -4.10 16.33
CA VAL A 28 1.11 -3.37 16.71
C VAL A 28 2.12 -4.31 17.35
N ILE A 29 1.71 -5.14 18.31
CA ILE A 29 2.59 -6.11 18.96
C ILE A 29 3.19 -7.07 17.94
N GLN A 30 2.38 -7.63 17.04
CA GLN A 30 2.85 -8.55 15.99
C GLN A 30 3.91 -7.89 15.09
N ILE A 31 3.70 -6.65 14.64
CA ILE A 31 4.65 -5.93 13.79
C ILE A 31 5.94 -5.63 14.56
N CYS A 32 5.85 -5.21 15.82
CA CYS A 32 7.03 -4.93 16.64
C CYS A 32 7.86 -6.17 16.99
N GLN A 33 7.25 -7.36 17.00
CA GLN A 33 7.93 -8.64 17.24
C GLN A 33 8.53 -9.25 15.97
N ALA A 34 8.14 -8.77 14.80
CA ALA A 34 8.67 -9.24 13.53
C ALA A 34 10.07 -8.68 13.24
N ASP A 35 10.75 -9.28 12.25
CA ASP A 35 12.02 -8.76 11.74
C ASP A 35 11.79 -7.40 11.05
N GLY A 36 12.26 -6.34 11.71
CA GLY A 36 12.11 -4.97 11.23
C GLY A 36 12.83 -4.70 9.91
N ASP A 37 13.94 -5.39 9.62
CA ASP A 37 14.66 -5.19 8.37
C ASP A 37 13.94 -5.84 7.18
N SER A 38 13.36 -7.02 7.40
CA SER A 38 12.44 -7.65 6.45
C SER A 38 11.26 -6.72 6.13
N TYR A 39 10.59 -6.16 7.14
CA TYR A 39 9.50 -5.20 6.94
C TYR A 39 9.95 -3.97 6.15
N ARG A 40 11.09 -3.35 6.48
CA ARG A 40 11.61 -2.18 5.76
C ARG A 40 11.84 -2.48 4.28
N GLN A 41 12.45 -3.62 3.97
CA GLN A 41 12.73 -4.02 2.60
C GLN A 41 11.43 -4.26 1.82
N LYS A 42 10.47 -5.00 2.38
CA LYS A 42 9.19 -5.29 1.74
C LYS A 42 8.35 -4.02 1.54
N CYS A 43 8.27 -3.15 2.54
CA CYS A 43 7.57 -1.87 2.44
C CYS A 43 8.15 -0.99 1.33
N ARG A 44 9.49 -0.89 1.24
CA ARG A 44 10.14 -0.12 0.17
C ARG A 44 9.91 -0.74 -1.20
N ALA A 45 10.05 -2.06 -1.32
CA ALA A 45 9.85 -2.76 -2.58
C ALA A 45 8.41 -2.58 -3.12
N ARG A 46 7.40 -2.70 -2.24
CA ARG A 46 6.00 -2.43 -2.57
C ARG A 46 5.78 -0.97 -2.99
N ALA A 47 6.34 -0.03 -2.24
CA ALA A 47 6.24 1.40 -2.55
C ALA A 47 6.78 1.75 -3.94
N VAL A 48 7.96 1.25 -4.27
CA VAL A 48 8.59 1.49 -5.58
C VAL A 48 7.85 0.75 -6.70
N SER A 49 7.42 -0.49 -6.49
CA SER A 49 6.75 -1.28 -7.55
C SER A 49 5.32 -0.83 -7.85
N LEU A 50 4.59 -0.31 -6.87
CA LEU A 50 3.17 0.01 -7.02
C LEU A 50 2.85 1.50 -6.94
N PHE A 51 3.75 2.34 -6.42
CA PHE A 51 3.43 3.74 -6.14
C PHE A 51 4.54 4.70 -6.59
N ASP A 52 5.48 4.29 -7.45
CA ASP A 52 6.41 5.22 -8.07
C ASP A 52 5.63 6.26 -8.90
N LYS A 53 5.85 7.53 -8.61
CA LYS A 53 5.12 8.63 -9.24
C LYS A 53 5.28 8.66 -10.75
N ARG A 54 6.44 8.24 -11.28
CA ARG A 54 6.70 8.25 -12.72
C ARG A 54 5.79 7.24 -13.41
N ASP A 55 5.63 6.06 -12.81
CA ASP A 55 4.76 5.00 -13.32
C ASP A 55 3.29 5.42 -13.20
N ARG A 56 2.88 5.92 -12.03
CA ARG A 56 1.48 6.36 -11.81
C ARG A 56 1.08 7.53 -12.69
N TYR A 57 1.99 8.47 -12.99
CA TYR A 57 1.71 9.55 -13.95
C TYR A 57 1.54 9.04 -15.38
N GLN A 58 2.30 8.02 -15.80
CA GLN A 58 2.09 7.42 -17.10
C GLN A 58 0.70 6.81 -17.23
N ASP A 59 0.15 6.23 -16.16
CA ASP A 59 -1.22 5.68 -16.17
C ASP A 59 -2.26 6.77 -16.49
N TYR A 60 -2.08 7.99 -15.96
CA TYR A 60 -2.93 9.15 -16.32
C TYR A 60 -2.74 9.59 -17.76
N LEU A 61 -1.50 9.68 -18.25
CA LEU A 61 -1.25 10.05 -19.65
C LEU A 61 -1.91 9.05 -20.60
N ARG A 62 -1.76 7.75 -20.35
CA ARG A 62 -2.42 6.69 -21.12
C ARG A 62 -3.94 6.82 -21.08
N LEU A 63 -4.51 7.13 -19.91
CA LEU A 63 -5.94 7.37 -19.78
C LEU A 63 -6.40 8.54 -20.66
N TYR A 64 -5.69 9.67 -20.63
CA TYR A 64 -6.01 10.83 -21.48
C TYR A 64 -5.84 10.52 -22.96
N ASP A 65 -4.76 9.85 -23.36
CA ASP A 65 -4.50 9.47 -24.74
C ASP A 65 -5.61 8.56 -25.28
N ASN A 66 -6.09 7.61 -24.47
CA ASN A 66 -7.20 6.73 -24.83
C ASN A 66 -8.49 7.53 -25.06
N ILE A 67 -8.85 8.42 -24.12
CA ILE A 67 -10.06 9.26 -24.22
C ILE A 67 -10.00 10.17 -25.45
N LEU A 68 -8.85 10.81 -25.70
CA LEU A 68 -8.70 11.80 -26.77
C LEU A 68 -8.50 11.19 -28.16
N SER A 69 -7.94 9.97 -28.24
CA SER A 69 -7.73 9.28 -29.52
C SER A 69 -9.00 8.58 -30.04
N GLY A 70 -10.10 8.59 -29.28
CA GLY A 70 -11.38 8.00 -29.66
C GLY A 70 -11.33 6.49 -29.90
N LYS A 71 -10.37 5.79 -29.29
CA LYS A 71 -10.27 4.33 -29.29
C LYS A 71 -10.84 3.75 -28.00
#